data_AF-T1A518-F1
#
_entry.id   AF-T1A518-F1
#
_cell.length_a   1.000
_cell.length_b   1.000
_cell.length_c   1.000
_cell.angle_alpha   90.00
_cell.angle_beta   90.00
_cell.angle_gamma   90.00
#
_symmetry.space_group_name_H-M   'P 1'
#
loop_
_entity.id
_entity.type
_entity.pdbx_description
1 polymer ?
#
loop_
_entity_poly.entity_id
_entity_poly.type
_entity_poly.pdbx_seq_one_letter_code
_entity_poly.pdbx_strand_id
1 'polypeptide(L)'
;MATDQDIDIDLLSVDLGNFRLGEYEDVRAVYQAMLDEQKEKLVNLATDILDNGLSPAERLIVVPDEDEPGHFIVCEGNRRLTAIRLMDDPRLAVGHTIPRYVSYAL
;
A
#
# COMPACT_ATOMS: atom_id res chain seq x y z
N MET A 1 -3.78 -23.04 7.94
CA MET A 1 -2.78 -22.53 8.90
C MET A 1 -1.99 -21.45 8.18
N ALA A 2 -1.78 -20.28 8.78
CA ALA A 2 -0.97 -19.24 8.15
C ALA A 2 0.50 -19.69 8.08
N THR A 3 1.22 -19.28 7.04
CA THR A 3 2.65 -19.53 6.84
C THR A 3 3.33 -18.25 6.40
N ASP A 4 4.57 -18.07 6.82
CA ASP A 4 5.43 -16.99 6.32
C ASP A 4 5.98 -17.38 4.94
N GLN A 5 5.96 -16.45 4.00
CA GLN A 5 6.46 -16.60 2.63
C GLN A 5 7.01 -15.27 2.12
N ASP A 6 8.06 -15.33 1.30
CA ASP A 6 8.51 -14.20 0.50
C ASP A 6 7.72 -14.18 -0.81
N ILE A 7 6.92 -13.16 -1.02
CA ILE A 7 6.06 -13.00 -2.21
C ILE A 7 6.53 -11.73 -2.95
N ASP A 8 6.64 -11.84 -4.27
CA ASP A 8 6.91 -10.68 -5.12
C ASP A 8 5.78 -9.66 -4.95
N ILE A 9 6.13 -8.40 -4.72
CA ILE A 9 5.14 -7.34 -4.49
C ILE A 9 4.19 -7.17 -5.68
N ASP A 10 4.63 -7.52 -6.89
CA ASP A 10 3.81 -7.44 -8.09
C ASP A 10 2.64 -8.43 -8.10
N LEU A 11 2.71 -9.49 -7.30
CA LEU A 11 1.64 -10.47 -7.10
C LEU A 11 0.64 -10.06 -6.01
N LEU A 12 0.81 -8.87 -5.43
CA LEU A 12 -0.03 -8.36 -4.34
C LEU A 12 -0.98 -7.26 -4.80
N SER A 13 -2.25 -7.42 -4.45
CA SER A 13 -3.33 -6.45 -4.66
C SER A 13 -3.89 -5.98 -3.32
N VAL A 14 -4.35 -4.72 -3.28
CA VAL A 14 -5.10 -4.21 -2.12
C VAL A 14 -6.50 -4.80 -2.10
N ASP A 15 -7.03 -5.02 -0.91
CA ASP A 15 -8.42 -5.45 -0.74
C ASP A 15 -9.40 -4.35 -1.16
N LEU A 16 -10.30 -4.69 -2.09
CA LEU A 16 -11.39 -3.82 -2.54
C LEU A 16 -12.47 -3.64 -1.46
N GLY A 17 -12.58 -4.59 -0.53
CA GLY A 17 -13.45 -4.56 0.66
C GLY A 17 -12.72 -4.01 1.88
N ASN A 18 -12.13 -2.82 1.78
CA ASN A 18 -11.37 -2.26 2.89
C ASN A 18 -12.32 -1.84 4.03
N PHE A 19 -12.32 -2.60 5.14
CA PHE A 19 -13.23 -2.44 6.29
C PHE A 19 -13.37 -0.98 6.82
N ARG A 20 -12.34 -0.14 6.66
CA ARG A 20 -12.37 1.27 7.11
C ARG A 20 -12.86 2.26 6.07
N LEU A 21 -12.78 1.91 4.79
CA LEU A 21 -12.98 2.82 3.66
C LEU A 21 -14.25 2.49 2.86
N GLY A 22 -14.71 1.23 2.90
CA GLY A 22 -15.87 0.74 2.17
C GLY A 22 -15.50 -0.26 1.08
N GLU A 23 -16.48 -0.62 0.26
CA GLU A 23 -16.29 -1.44 -0.94
C GLU A 23 -16.03 -0.54 -2.15
N TYR A 24 -15.05 -0.93 -2.97
CA TYR A 24 -14.65 -0.21 -4.17
C TYR A 24 -14.75 -1.09 -5.41
N GLU A 25 -15.12 -0.48 -6.54
CA GLU A 25 -15.21 -1.20 -7.82
C GLU A 25 -13.84 -1.46 -8.46
N ASP A 26 -12.83 -0.65 -8.11
CA ASP A 26 -11.49 -0.79 -8.68
C ASP A 26 -10.37 -0.43 -7.68
N VAL A 27 -9.19 -0.99 -7.93
CA VAL A 27 -7.99 -0.81 -7.09
C VAL A 27 -7.53 0.65 -7.06
N ARG A 28 -7.74 1.40 -8.14
CA ARG A 28 -7.34 2.81 -8.20
C ARG A 28 -8.16 3.65 -7.23
N ALA A 29 -9.46 3.39 -7.12
CA ALA A 29 -10.37 4.04 -6.19
C ALA A 29 -9.96 3.76 -4.74
N VAL A 30 -9.50 2.54 -4.43
CA VAL A 30 -8.90 2.23 -3.12
C VAL A 30 -7.69 3.12 -2.86
N TYR A 31 -6.76 3.25 -3.81
CA TYR A 31 -5.60 4.13 -3.64
C TYR A 31 -5.97 5.60 -3.43
N GLN A 32 -6.94 6.13 -4.19
CA GLN A 32 -7.44 7.50 -3.99
C GLN A 32 -8.04 7.67 -2.60
N ALA A 33 -8.88 6.72 -2.15
CA ALA A 33 -9.47 6.76 -0.82
C ALA A 33 -8.42 6.71 0.29
N MET A 34 -7.37 5.89 0.12
CA MET A 34 -6.25 5.84 1.06
C MET A 34 -5.45 7.15 1.09
N LEU A 35 -5.24 7.78 -0.07
CA LEU A 35 -4.59 9.10 -0.16
C LEU A 35 -5.40 10.17 0.56
N ASP A 36 -6.72 10.18 0.40
CA ASP A 36 -7.61 11.12 1.07
C ASP A 36 -7.72 10.90 2.58
N GLU A 37 -7.71 9.65 3.03
CA GLU A 37 -7.80 9.33 4.47
C GLU A 37 -6.47 9.57 5.19
N GLN A 38 -5.36 9.11 4.61
CA GLN A 38 -4.05 9.08 5.29
C GLN A 38 -3.23 10.35 5.05
N LYS A 39 -3.34 10.98 3.88
CA LYS A 39 -2.64 12.22 3.51
C LYS A 39 -1.16 12.17 3.88
N GLU A 40 -0.69 13.10 4.71
CA GLU A 40 0.70 13.22 5.18
C GLU A 40 1.21 11.97 5.90
N LYS A 41 0.33 11.19 6.55
CA LYS A 41 0.75 9.95 7.23
C LYS A 41 1.28 8.91 6.26
N LEU A 42 0.77 8.89 5.04
CA LEU A 42 1.23 7.98 3.99
C LEU A 42 2.61 8.39 3.48
N VAL A 43 2.86 9.69 3.38
CA VAL A 43 4.17 10.26 3.03
C VAL A 43 5.21 9.94 4.09
N ASN A 44 4.86 10.12 5.36
CA ASN A 44 5.75 9.80 6.47
C ASN A 44 6.07 8.29 6.49
N LEU A 45 5.07 7.43 6.22
CA LEU A 45 5.28 5.99 6.12
C LEU A 45 6.19 5.63 4.93
N ALA A 46 5.98 6.22 3.76
CA ALA A 46 6.84 6.02 2.59
C ALA A 46 8.29 6.45 2.89
N THR A 47 8.47 7.60 3.53
CA THR A 47 9.79 8.12 3.94
C THR A 47 10.48 7.17 4.92
N ASP A 48 9.76 6.71 5.95
CA ASP A 48 10.28 5.74 6.91
C ASP A 48 10.69 4.42 6.26
N ILE A 49 9.91 3.93 5.30
CA ILE A 49 10.25 2.73 4.51
C ILE A 49 11.50 2.95 3.66
N LEU A 50 11.69 4.13 3.08
CA LEU A 50 12.90 4.44 2.30
C LEU A 50 14.15 4.52 3.17
N ASP A 51 14.04 5.12 4.36
CA ASP A 51 15.17 5.34 5.26
C ASP A 51 15.55 4.06 6.02
N ASN A 52 14.56 3.26 6.44
CA ASN A 52 14.75 2.13 7.37
C ASN A 52 14.40 0.75 6.76
N GLY A 53 13.79 0.71 5.58
CA GLY A 53 13.22 -0.51 5.02
C GLY A 53 11.89 -0.91 5.67
N LEU A 54 11.36 -2.08 5.28
CA LEU A 54 10.17 -2.62 5.92
C LEU A 54 10.51 -3.23 7.28
N SER A 55 9.72 -2.90 8.31
CA SER A 55 9.84 -3.51 9.63
C SER A 55 9.65 -5.03 9.56
N PRO A 56 10.63 -5.85 9.98
CA PRO A 56 10.50 -7.32 9.99
C PRO A 56 9.38 -7.82 10.92
N ALA A 57 8.95 -7.00 11.88
CA ALA A 57 7.87 -7.31 12.81
C ALA A 57 6.48 -7.07 12.22
N GLU A 58 6.36 -6.26 11.16
CA GLU A 58 5.08 -5.87 10.58
C GLU A 58 4.90 -6.47 9.18
N ARG A 59 4.55 -7.77 9.16
CA ARG A 59 4.27 -8.51 7.92
C ARG A 59 2.90 -8.13 7.33
N LEU A 60 2.79 -8.24 6.01
CA LEU A 60 1.50 -8.22 5.33
C LEU A 60 0.78 -9.54 5.57
N ILE A 61 -0.53 -9.49 5.79
CA ILE A 61 -1.37 -10.68 5.85
C ILE A 61 -2.16 -10.73 4.56
N VAL A 62 -2.05 -11.85 3.85
CA VAL A 62 -2.65 -12.02 2.53
C VAL A 62 -3.47 -13.30 2.45
N VAL A 63 -4.43 -13.30 1.53
CA VAL A 63 -5.17 -14.49 1.10
C VAL A 63 -4.97 -14.69 -0.40
N PRO A 64 -4.98 -15.93 -0.91
CA PRO A 64 -4.97 -16.17 -2.35
C PRO A 64 -6.14 -15.45 -3.01
N ASP A 65 -5.88 -14.85 -4.17
CA ASP A 65 -6.94 -14.34 -5.05
C ASP A 65 -7.67 -15.52 -5.71
N GLU A 66 -8.99 -15.59 -5.57
CA GLU A 66 -9.81 -16.67 -6.13
C GLU A 66 -10.01 -16.50 -7.65
N ASP A 67 -9.95 -15.26 -8.14
CA ASP A 67 -10.14 -14.91 -9.54
C ASP A 67 -8.82 -14.92 -10.33
N GLU A 68 -7.69 -14.67 -9.66
CA GLU A 68 -6.36 -14.63 -10.27
C GLU A 68 -5.35 -15.60 -9.60
N PRO A 69 -5.23 -16.85 -10.09
CA PRO A 69 -4.35 -17.85 -9.50
C PRO A 69 -2.88 -17.40 -9.43
N GLY A 70 -2.30 -17.48 -8.22
CA GLY A 70 -0.93 -17.07 -7.95
C GLY A 70 -0.78 -15.62 -7.53
N HIS A 71 -1.87 -14.85 -7.53
CA HIS A 71 -1.93 -13.52 -6.93
C HIS A 71 -2.57 -13.60 -5.53
N PHE A 72 -2.37 -12.55 -4.74
CA PHE A 72 -2.83 -12.49 -3.37
C PHE A 72 -3.43 -11.13 -3.04
N ILE A 73 -4.49 -11.15 -2.24
CA ILE A 73 -5.17 -9.96 -1.74
C ILE A 73 -4.66 -9.66 -0.33
N VAL A 74 -4.23 -8.43 -0.08
CA VAL A 74 -3.72 -7.97 1.22
C VAL A 74 -4.88 -7.62 2.15
N CYS A 75 -5.16 -8.47 3.13
CA CYS A 75 -6.17 -8.24 4.15
C CYS A 75 -5.68 -7.31 5.27
N GLU A 76 -4.40 -7.38 5.63
CA GLU A 76 -3.78 -6.48 6.61
C GLU A 76 -2.47 -5.89 6.09
N GLY A 77 -2.29 -4.59 6.34
CA GLY A 77 -1.15 -3.84 5.84
C GLY A 77 -1.39 -3.07 4.52
N ASN A 78 -2.64 -2.86 4.12
CA ASN A 78 -3.01 -2.10 2.90
C ASN A 78 -2.33 -0.73 2.79
N ARG A 79 -2.14 -0.02 3.93
CA ARG A 79 -1.40 1.26 3.95
C ARG A 79 0.04 1.12 3.50
N ARG A 80 0.70 0.03 3.90
CA ARG A 80 2.11 -0.24 3.58
C ARG A 80 2.25 -0.63 2.12
N LEU A 81 1.39 -1.53 1.63
CA LEU A 81 1.35 -1.85 0.20
C LEU A 81 1.09 -0.59 -0.64
N THR A 82 0.13 0.24 -0.24
CA THR A 82 -0.19 1.49 -0.94
C THR A 82 0.98 2.47 -0.95
N ALA A 83 1.66 2.67 0.19
CA ALA A 83 2.85 3.51 0.25
C ALA A 83 3.94 3.03 -0.73
N ILE A 84 4.18 1.72 -0.80
CA ILE A 84 5.17 1.14 -1.72
C ILE A 84 4.74 1.32 -3.18
N ARG A 85 3.48 1.00 -3.51
CA ARG A 85 2.94 1.18 -4.87
C ARG A 85 2.98 2.63 -5.35
N LEU A 86 2.77 3.60 -4.45
CA LEU A 86 2.89 5.02 -4.77
C LEU A 86 4.34 5.48 -4.99
N MET A 87 5.31 4.85 -4.34
CA MET A 87 6.73 5.11 -4.58
C MET A 87 7.19 4.53 -5.91
N ASP A 88 6.69 3.34 -6.27
CA ASP A 88 6.98 2.67 -7.54
C ASP A 88 6.27 3.36 -8.73
N ASP A 89 4.97 3.66 -8.59
CA ASP A 89 4.20 4.40 -9.57
C ASP A 89 3.52 5.65 -8.96
N PRO A 90 4.21 6.81 -8.97
CA PRO A 90 3.64 8.07 -8.50
C PRO A 90 2.39 8.54 -9.27
N ARG A 91 2.09 7.98 -10.46
CA ARG A 91 0.89 8.35 -11.23
C ARG A 91 -0.39 7.92 -10.53
N LEU A 92 -0.31 6.96 -9.61
CA LEU A 92 -1.42 6.57 -8.73
C LEU A 92 -1.84 7.70 -7.78
N ALA A 93 -1.00 8.72 -7.57
CA ALA A 93 -1.31 9.89 -6.74
C ALA A 93 -1.88 11.11 -7.51
N VAL A 94 -2.07 11.00 -8.84
CA VAL A 94 -2.54 12.14 -9.64
C VAL A 94 -3.87 12.66 -9.13
N GLY A 95 -3.95 13.97 -8.87
CA GLY A 95 -5.13 14.62 -8.29
C GLY A 95 -4.96 14.97 -6.81
N HIS A 96 -3.98 14.38 -6.12
CA HIS A 96 -3.66 14.71 -4.74
C HIS A 96 -2.42 15.60 -4.65
N THR A 97 -2.49 16.64 -3.82
CA THR A 97 -1.29 17.41 -3.46
C THR A 97 -0.60 16.67 -2.33
N ILE A 98 0.45 15.92 -2.68
CA ILE A 98 1.34 15.33 -1.69
C ILE A 98 2.35 16.42 -1.29
N PRO A 99 2.42 16.84 -0.01
CA PRO A 99 3.43 17.79 0.41
C PRO A 99 4.81 17.22 0.11
N ARG A 100 5.55 17.91 -0.75
CA ARG A 100 6.92 17.52 -1.09
C ARG A 100 7.77 17.73 0.15
N TYR A 101 8.28 16.64 0.73
CA TYR A 101 9.41 16.75 1.64
C TYR A 101 10.61 17.25 0.85
N VAL A 102 10.96 18.52 1.04
CA VAL A 102 12.27 19.03 0.65
C VAL A 102 13.21 18.58 1.77
N SER A 103 13.91 17.46 1.59
CA SER A 103 15.03 17.18 2.50
C SER A 103 16.11 18.22 2.19
N TYR A 104 16.33 19.14 3.12
CA TYR A 104 17.58 19.89 3.16
C TYR A 104 18.65 18.91 3.64
N ALA A 105 19.24 18.17 2.70
CA ALA A 105 20.55 17.59 2.91
C ALA A 105 21.58 18.72 2.76
N LEU A 106 21.98 19.30 3.90
CA LEU A 106 23.22 20.06 4.06
C LEU A 106 24.30 19.11 4.57
#